data_AF-A0AAE1VVM9-F1
#
_entry.id   AF-A0AAE1VVM9-F1
#
_cell.length_a   1.000
_cell.length_b   1.000
_cell.length_c   1.000
_cell.angle_alpha   90.00
_cell.angle_beta   90.00
_cell.angle_gamma   90.00
#
_symmetry.space_group_name_H-M   'P 1'
#
loop_
_entity.id
_entity.type
_entity.pdbx_description
1 polymer ?
#
loop_
_entity_poly.entity_id
_entity_poly.type
_entity_poly.pdbx_seq_one_letter_code
_entity_poly.pdbx_strand_id
1 'polypeptide(L)'
;MLHKFFAVLKVGSTRKSVAVDYGRRCEVNLSVLEKLIQLRHKLARLLGYSNYAEYAIDRRMAKSSTKVFEFLEKISGSLTESASKELSVLKEMKRKEEGEIPFGIEDLPYYVKKIKEQQFDLDFGVVKQYFPINLVLSGIFKICQDLFGLRFEEVVGAEVWHQDVQLFSVFDLSSGELMGKENMGTPVLSLQNGSWINSTRQIPVALLISQLQKEVDGRPGLLRFSEVVNLLHEFGHVVHHICNRAPFARFSGLRLDPDFVEIPSLLLENGLFDQIIHSTENVDMNGLFKHLHSKVMLGLPMLEGTNPASCFPRTAIGYEATCYSRIWSEVFAADIFAMKFRGDIFNQNAGIHFRNKVLAPGGAKDPLEILSDFLGREPSIQAFVDSKAHSV
;
A
#
# COMPACT_ATOMS: atom_id res chain seq x y z
N MET A 1 -5.22 -1.44 -15.20
CA MET A 1 -5.18 -1.11 -16.64
C MET A 1 -5.79 0.25 -16.92
N LEU A 2 -7.09 0.48 -16.61
CA LEU A 2 -7.83 1.68 -17.06
C LEU A 2 -7.28 3.05 -16.57
N HIS A 3 -6.70 3.16 -15.37
CA HIS A 3 -6.06 4.40 -14.92
C HIS A 3 -4.92 4.87 -15.86
N LYS A 4 -4.18 3.93 -16.47
CA LYS A 4 -3.13 4.25 -17.45
C LYS A 4 -3.74 4.76 -18.78
N PHE A 5 -4.96 4.35 -19.10
CA PHE A 5 -5.70 4.76 -20.30
C PHE A 5 -6.26 6.19 -20.15
N PHE A 6 -6.91 6.51 -19.02
CA PHE A 6 -7.36 7.88 -18.73
C PHE A 6 -6.23 8.91 -18.81
N ALA A 7 -5.05 8.56 -18.31
CA ALA A 7 -3.89 9.45 -18.31
C ALA A 7 -3.35 9.80 -19.72
N VAL A 8 -3.77 9.10 -20.79
CA VAL A 8 -3.36 9.39 -22.19
C VAL A 8 -4.51 9.79 -23.12
N LEU A 9 -5.76 9.70 -22.66
CA LEU A 9 -6.94 10.11 -23.43
C LEU A 9 -7.06 11.64 -23.49
N LYS A 10 -6.66 12.23 -24.62
CA LYS A 10 -6.77 13.68 -24.87
C LYS A 10 -8.22 14.17 -24.96
N VAL A 11 -9.13 13.35 -25.47
CA VAL A 11 -10.54 13.76 -25.73
C VAL A 11 -11.38 13.62 -24.46
N GLY A 12 -11.81 14.74 -23.88
CA GLY A 12 -12.58 14.78 -22.62
C GLY A 12 -13.92 14.06 -22.68
N SER A 13 -14.66 14.15 -23.78
CA SER A 13 -15.92 13.39 -23.96
C SER A 13 -15.70 11.88 -23.94
N THR A 14 -14.59 11.40 -24.51
CA THR A 14 -14.19 9.98 -24.44
C THR A 14 -13.79 9.57 -23.02
N ARG A 15 -13.04 10.42 -22.28
CA ARG A 15 -12.76 10.17 -20.84
C ARG A 15 -14.08 10.01 -20.07
N LYS A 16 -15.01 10.95 -20.23
CA LYS A 16 -16.32 10.90 -19.54
C LYS A 16 -17.12 9.64 -19.88
N SER A 17 -17.25 9.28 -21.16
CA SER A 17 -17.98 8.07 -21.56
C SER A 17 -17.39 6.81 -20.93
N VAL A 18 -16.08 6.61 -21.04
CA VAL A 18 -15.38 5.43 -20.51
C VAL A 18 -15.45 5.37 -18.98
N ALA A 19 -15.42 6.52 -18.29
CA ALA A 19 -15.56 6.59 -16.85
C ALA A 19 -16.98 6.23 -16.38
N VAL A 20 -18.01 6.69 -17.10
CA VAL A 20 -19.42 6.33 -16.84
C VAL A 20 -19.64 4.82 -17.06
N ASP A 21 -19.21 4.28 -18.19
CA ASP A 21 -19.37 2.85 -18.50
C ASP A 21 -18.63 1.96 -17.50
N TYR A 22 -17.42 2.36 -17.08
CA TYR A 22 -16.66 1.65 -16.05
C TYR A 22 -17.32 1.71 -14.67
N GLY A 23 -17.91 2.85 -14.30
CA GLY A 23 -18.60 3.08 -13.03
C GLY A 23 -20.02 2.49 -12.95
N ARG A 24 -20.54 1.94 -14.05
CA ARG A 24 -21.83 1.22 -14.14
C ARG A 24 -21.72 -0.30 -14.08
N ARG A 25 -20.50 -0.85 -14.08
CA ARG A 25 -20.35 -2.31 -14.16
C ARG A 25 -20.90 -2.97 -12.89
N CYS A 26 -21.36 -4.20 -13.05
CA CYS A 26 -21.69 -5.11 -11.95
C CYS A 26 -22.75 -4.60 -10.95
N GLU A 27 -23.77 -3.84 -11.37
CA GLU A 27 -24.86 -3.35 -10.49
C GLU A 27 -25.49 -4.46 -9.61
N VAL A 28 -25.55 -5.69 -10.12
CA VAL A 28 -25.97 -6.90 -9.38
C VAL A 28 -25.25 -7.08 -8.04
N ASN A 29 -23.99 -6.64 -7.93
CA ASN A 29 -23.17 -6.71 -6.72
C ASN A 29 -23.72 -5.87 -5.56
N LEU A 30 -24.51 -4.81 -5.83
CA LEU A 30 -25.04 -3.93 -4.78
C LEU A 30 -25.94 -4.72 -3.82
N SER A 31 -26.87 -5.50 -4.38
CA SER A 31 -27.76 -6.38 -3.59
C SER A 31 -27.03 -7.50 -2.83
N VAL A 32 -25.84 -7.89 -3.30
CA VAL A 32 -24.97 -8.86 -2.64
C VAL A 32 -24.23 -8.20 -1.48
N LEU A 33 -23.70 -6.99 -1.71
CA LEU A 33 -22.98 -6.20 -0.71
C LEU A 33 -23.90 -5.79 0.46
N GLU A 34 -25.14 -5.38 0.19
CA GLU A 34 -26.15 -5.08 1.22
C GLU A 34 -26.38 -6.28 2.15
N LYS A 35 -26.65 -7.46 1.58
CA LYS A 35 -26.85 -8.70 2.33
C LYS A 35 -25.61 -9.10 3.11
N LEU A 36 -24.42 -8.92 2.52
CA LEU A 36 -23.14 -9.23 3.15
C LEU A 36 -22.88 -8.33 4.37
N ILE A 37 -23.14 -7.02 4.27
CA ILE A 37 -23.06 -6.05 5.37
C ILE A 37 -24.04 -6.42 6.49
N GLN A 38 -25.30 -6.74 6.17
CA GLN A 38 -26.30 -7.17 7.15
C GLN A 38 -25.87 -8.45 7.89
N LEU A 39 -25.36 -9.46 7.17
CA LEU A 39 -24.86 -10.70 7.77
C LEU A 39 -23.62 -10.46 8.64
N ARG A 40 -22.75 -9.53 8.27
CA ARG A 40 -21.58 -9.09 9.05
C ARG A 40 -21.96 -8.42 10.36
N HIS A 41 -22.90 -7.47 10.35
CA HIS A 41 -23.43 -6.86 11.58
C HIS A 41 -24.10 -7.90 12.49
N LYS A 42 -24.85 -8.85 11.92
CA LYS A 42 -25.42 -9.97 12.67
C LYS A 42 -24.34 -10.86 13.32
N LEU A 43 -23.27 -11.19 12.59
CA LEU A 43 -22.13 -11.94 13.13
C LEU A 43 -21.46 -11.20 14.29
N ALA A 44 -21.17 -9.91 14.12
CA ALA A 44 -20.51 -9.10 15.14
C ALA A 44 -21.33 -9.05 16.45
N ARG A 45 -22.65 -8.84 16.34
CA ARG A 45 -23.58 -8.86 17.48
C ARG A 45 -23.64 -10.21 18.20
N LEU A 46 -23.63 -11.32 17.46
CA LEU A 46 -23.56 -12.67 18.03
C LEU A 46 -22.25 -12.93 18.79
N LEU A 47 -21.18 -12.19 18.46
CA LEU A 47 -19.89 -12.21 19.13
C LEU A 47 -19.73 -11.14 20.23
N GLY A 48 -20.78 -10.35 20.51
CA GLY A 48 -20.78 -9.33 21.56
C GLY A 48 -20.32 -7.93 21.14
N TYR A 49 -20.01 -7.70 19.86
CA TYR A 49 -19.61 -6.40 19.33
C TYR A 49 -20.82 -5.57 18.87
N SER A 50 -20.71 -4.24 18.94
CA SER A 50 -21.79 -3.30 18.58
C SER A 50 -22.10 -3.28 17.08
N ASN A 51 -21.05 -3.40 16.25
CA ASN A 51 -21.09 -3.40 14.78
C ASN A 51 -19.91 -4.22 14.22
N TYR A 52 -19.86 -4.43 12.91
CA TYR A 52 -18.79 -5.22 12.28
C TYR A 52 -17.42 -4.54 12.28
N ALA A 53 -17.35 -3.21 12.18
CA ALA A 53 -16.08 -2.49 12.21
C ALA A 53 -15.34 -2.73 13.53
N GLU A 54 -16.01 -2.55 14.69
CA GLU A 54 -15.41 -2.85 16.00
C GLU A 54 -14.90 -4.29 16.08
N TYR A 55 -15.67 -5.28 15.59
CA TYR A 55 -15.23 -6.67 15.51
C TYR A 55 -13.96 -6.86 14.63
N ALA A 56 -13.89 -6.20 13.49
CA ALA A 56 -12.79 -6.34 12.53
C ALA A 56 -11.48 -5.66 12.97
N ILE A 57 -11.57 -4.66 13.86
CA ILE A 57 -10.44 -3.78 14.26
C ILE A 57 -10.02 -3.89 15.74
N ASP A 58 -10.81 -4.55 16.60
CA ASP A 58 -10.49 -4.81 18.01
C ASP A 58 -9.06 -5.38 18.21
N ARG A 59 -8.67 -6.29 17.32
CA ARG A 59 -7.34 -6.93 17.34
C ARG A 59 -6.23 -6.14 16.64
N ARG A 60 -6.51 -4.93 16.16
CA ARG A 60 -5.62 -4.12 15.32
C ARG A 60 -5.04 -2.91 16.07
N MET A 61 -4.14 -2.19 15.42
CA MET A 61 -3.41 -1.05 15.96
C MET A 61 -4.34 0.13 16.22
N ALA A 62 -5.36 0.35 15.36
CA ALA A 62 -6.34 1.40 15.60
C ALA A 62 -7.28 1.13 16.78
N LYS A 63 -7.50 -0.14 17.16
CA LYS A 63 -8.36 -0.63 18.28
C LYS A 63 -9.87 -0.30 18.20
N SER A 64 -10.32 0.80 17.59
CA SER A 64 -11.75 1.16 17.48
C SER A 64 -12.07 2.04 16.27
N SER A 65 -13.33 2.05 15.80
CA SER A 65 -13.68 2.72 14.54
C SER A 65 -13.67 4.24 14.68
N THR A 66 -14.00 4.75 15.88
CA THR A 66 -13.84 6.17 16.22
C THR A 66 -12.42 6.67 15.99
N LYS A 67 -11.39 5.94 16.43
CA LYS A 67 -9.98 6.32 16.21
C LYS A 67 -9.61 6.34 14.73
N VAL A 68 -10.15 5.42 13.94
CA VAL A 68 -9.98 5.41 12.48
C VAL A 68 -10.63 6.65 11.85
N PHE A 69 -11.84 7.02 12.26
CA PHE A 69 -12.50 8.23 11.78
C PHE A 69 -11.73 9.50 12.13
N GLU A 70 -11.35 9.67 13.41
CA GLU A 70 -10.54 10.80 13.88
C GLU A 70 -9.22 10.95 13.08
N PHE A 71 -8.54 9.83 12.83
CA PHE A 71 -7.32 9.79 12.02
C PHE A 71 -7.55 10.24 10.57
N LEU A 72 -8.57 9.67 9.90
CA LEU A 72 -8.89 9.97 8.50
C LEU A 72 -9.37 11.42 8.32
N GLU A 73 -10.21 11.92 9.22
CA GLU A 73 -10.67 13.32 9.19
C GLU A 73 -9.53 14.30 9.47
N LYS A 74 -8.62 14.00 10.41
CA LYS A 74 -7.45 14.84 10.70
C LYS A 74 -6.54 14.97 9.47
N ILE A 75 -6.25 13.89 8.76
CA ILE A 75 -5.47 13.92 7.52
C ILE A 75 -6.19 14.71 6.43
N SER A 76 -7.49 14.45 6.24
CA SER A 76 -8.30 15.18 5.26
C SER A 76 -8.26 16.69 5.52
N GLY A 77 -8.44 17.11 6.78
CA GLY A 77 -8.35 18.50 7.19
C GLY A 77 -6.98 19.12 6.92
N SER A 78 -5.90 18.44 7.33
CA SER A 78 -4.52 18.94 7.13
C SER A 78 -4.10 19.07 5.66
N LEU A 79 -4.68 18.30 4.74
CA LEU A 79 -4.32 18.33 3.32
C LEU A 79 -5.27 19.16 2.44
N THR A 80 -6.44 19.57 2.96
CA THR A 80 -7.51 20.24 2.18
C THR A 80 -7.03 21.49 1.46
N GLU A 81 -6.21 22.35 2.10
CA GLU A 81 -5.75 23.61 1.49
C GLU A 81 -4.78 23.36 0.32
N SER A 82 -3.78 22.51 0.50
CA SER A 82 -2.79 22.16 -0.53
C SER A 82 -3.48 21.49 -1.73
N ALA A 83 -4.32 20.48 -1.47
CA ALA A 83 -5.05 19.79 -2.54
C ALA A 83 -6.06 20.71 -3.27
N SER A 84 -6.63 21.72 -2.59
CA SER A 84 -7.48 22.73 -3.23
C SER A 84 -6.71 23.65 -4.17
N LYS A 85 -5.46 24.00 -3.84
CA LYS A 85 -4.56 24.74 -4.72
C LYS A 85 -4.22 23.91 -5.96
N GLU A 86 -3.79 22.67 -5.78
CA GLU A 86 -3.51 21.74 -6.90
C GLU A 86 -4.72 21.57 -7.84
N LEU A 87 -5.90 21.28 -7.28
CA LEU A 87 -7.13 21.13 -8.06
C LEU A 87 -7.50 22.42 -8.83
N SER A 88 -7.20 23.59 -8.29
CA SER A 88 -7.41 24.86 -8.99
C SER A 88 -6.50 25.03 -10.20
N VAL A 89 -5.24 24.57 -10.13
CA VAL A 89 -4.33 24.54 -11.29
C VAL A 89 -4.85 23.57 -12.35
N LEU A 90 -5.29 22.36 -11.95
CA LEU A 90 -5.84 21.37 -12.88
C LEU A 90 -7.10 21.87 -13.59
N LYS A 91 -8.01 22.55 -12.87
CA LYS A 91 -9.20 23.21 -13.42
C LYS A 91 -8.82 24.29 -14.45
N GLU A 92 -7.84 25.13 -14.15
CA GLU A 92 -7.38 26.17 -15.07
C GLU A 92 -6.71 25.60 -16.33
N MET A 93 -5.97 24.49 -16.21
CA MET A 93 -5.41 23.80 -17.38
C MET A 93 -6.49 23.23 -18.28
N LYS A 94 -7.53 22.60 -17.70
CA LYS A 94 -8.69 22.14 -18.49
C LYS A 94 -9.38 23.31 -19.19
N ARG A 95 -9.58 24.43 -18.49
CA ARG A 95 -10.23 25.62 -19.06
C ARG A 95 -9.49 26.17 -20.29
N LYS A 96 -8.16 26.11 -20.30
CA LYS A 96 -7.31 26.52 -21.43
C LYS A 96 -7.34 25.54 -22.62
N GLU A 97 -7.60 24.26 -22.40
CA GLU A 97 -7.53 23.20 -23.41
C GLU A 97 -8.90 22.79 -23.98
N GLU A 98 -9.93 22.79 -23.13
CA GLU A 98 -11.28 22.29 -23.42
C GLU A 98 -12.38 23.36 -23.22
N GLY A 99 -12.01 24.60 -22.85
CA GLY A 99 -12.95 25.69 -22.57
C GLY A 99 -13.70 25.49 -21.25
N GLU A 100 -14.86 26.14 -21.11
CA GLU A 100 -15.67 26.16 -19.87
C GLU A 100 -16.40 24.82 -19.56
N ILE A 101 -15.86 23.68 -20.00
CA ILE A 101 -16.38 22.35 -19.65
C ILE A 101 -15.97 22.02 -18.20
N PRO A 102 -16.92 21.75 -17.29
CA PRO A 102 -16.62 21.47 -15.89
C PRO A 102 -15.59 20.35 -15.71
N PHE A 103 -14.65 20.52 -14.78
CA PHE A 103 -13.66 19.51 -14.43
C PHE A 103 -14.33 18.36 -13.66
N GLY A 104 -14.16 17.13 -14.14
CA GLY A 104 -14.69 15.92 -13.53
C GLY A 104 -13.58 14.99 -13.00
N ILE A 105 -13.94 13.95 -12.27
CA ILE A 105 -12.98 12.98 -11.71
C ILE A 105 -12.25 12.19 -12.81
N GLU A 106 -12.88 12.03 -13.98
CA GLU A 106 -12.31 11.41 -15.19
C GLU A 106 -11.13 12.19 -15.78
N ASP A 107 -11.02 13.49 -15.47
CA ASP A 107 -9.99 14.38 -15.97
C ASP A 107 -8.71 14.32 -15.11
N LEU A 108 -8.85 13.94 -13.84
CA LEU A 108 -7.77 13.95 -12.85
C LEU A 108 -6.52 13.18 -13.33
N PRO A 109 -6.60 11.94 -13.87
CA PRO A 109 -5.42 11.21 -14.31
C PRO A 109 -4.71 11.86 -15.51
N TYR A 110 -5.44 12.57 -16.36
CA TYR A 110 -4.89 13.25 -17.54
C TYR A 110 -4.15 14.53 -17.16
N TYR A 111 -4.81 15.44 -16.43
CA TYR A 111 -4.19 16.72 -16.06
C TYR A 111 -3.09 16.57 -15.00
N VAL A 112 -3.19 15.62 -14.06
CA VAL A 112 -2.08 15.32 -13.12
C VAL A 112 -0.84 14.80 -13.85
N LYS A 113 -1.01 13.96 -14.88
CA LYS A 113 0.11 13.54 -15.73
C LYS A 113 0.71 14.74 -16.47
N LYS A 114 -0.14 15.58 -17.05
CA LYS A 114 0.26 16.75 -17.84
C LYS A 114 1.05 17.79 -17.01
N ILE A 115 0.64 18.06 -15.77
CA ILE A 115 1.43 18.89 -14.83
C ILE A 115 2.81 18.28 -14.60
N LYS A 116 2.89 16.97 -14.31
CA LYS A 116 4.17 16.31 -14.03
C LYS A 116 5.11 16.33 -15.24
N GLU A 117 4.58 16.17 -16.45
CA GLU A 117 5.38 16.30 -17.68
C GLU A 117 5.85 17.75 -17.89
N GLN A 118 5.06 18.76 -17.53
CA GLN A 118 5.42 20.18 -17.65
C GLN A 118 6.40 20.68 -16.57
N GLN A 119 6.27 20.20 -15.32
CA GLN A 119 7.12 20.63 -14.20
C GLN A 119 8.52 20.02 -14.22
N PHE A 120 8.64 18.77 -14.68
CA PHE A 120 9.85 17.98 -14.49
C PHE A 120 10.69 17.76 -15.76
N ASP A 121 10.24 18.24 -16.94
CA ASP A 121 10.88 18.05 -18.27
C ASP A 121 11.40 16.61 -18.51
N LEU A 122 10.60 15.64 -18.05
CA LEU A 122 11.01 14.24 -17.89
C LEU A 122 10.06 13.30 -18.64
N ASP A 123 10.55 12.70 -19.74
CA ASP A 123 9.87 11.58 -20.37
C ASP A 123 10.03 10.31 -19.52
N PHE A 124 9.02 10.02 -18.70
CA PHE A 124 8.92 8.80 -17.90
C PHE A 124 8.98 7.49 -18.75
N GLY A 125 8.74 7.57 -20.07
CA GLY A 125 8.93 6.49 -21.02
C GLY A 125 10.39 6.20 -21.37
N VAL A 126 11.26 7.22 -21.30
CA VAL A 126 12.72 7.10 -21.45
C VAL A 126 13.36 6.61 -20.14
N VAL A 127 12.91 7.12 -18.99
CA VAL A 127 13.46 6.81 -17.66
C VAL A 127 13.60 5.29 -17.37
N LYS A 128 12.72 4.44 -17.92
CA LYS A 128 12.80 2.97 -17.77
C LYS A 128 14.13 2.36 -18.26
N GLN A 129 14.86 3.02 -19.16
CA GLN A 129 16.13 2.53 -19.70
C GLN A 129 17.23 2.43 -18.63
N TYR A 130 17.10 3.19 -17.55
CA TYR A 130 18.02 3.16 -16.40
C TYR A 130 17.67 2.07 -15.37
N PHE A 131 16.58 1.32 -15.60
CA PHE A 131 16.12 0.25 -14.71
C PHE A 131 16.05 -1.13 -15.40
N PRO A 132 17.16 -1.67 -15.96
CA PRO A 132 17.26 -3.09 -16.25
C PRO A 132 17.00 -3.93 -14.98
N ILE A 133 16.19 -4.98 -15.09
CA ILE A 133 15.80 -5.84 -13.98
C ILE A 133 16.97 -6.30 -13.10
N ASN A 134 18.05 -6.81 -13.70
CA ASN A 134 19.21 -7.33 -12.96
C ASN A 134 19.94 -6.23 -12.17
N LEU A 135 20.00 -5.01 -12.73
CA LEU A 135 20.58 -3.85 -12.04
C LEU A 135 19.71 -3.44 -10.85
N VAL A 136 18.38 -3.38 -11.03
CA VAL A 136 17.43 -3.07 -9.96
C VAL A 136 17.52 -4.08 -8.83
N LEU A 137 17.57 -5.39 -9.13
CA LEU A 137 17.71 -6.44 -8.13
C LEU A 137 19.03 -6.34 -7.35
N SER A 138 20.15 -6.14 -8.04
CA SER A 138 21.45 -5.94 -7.38
C SER A 138 21.47 -4.71 -6.48
N GLY A 139 20.77 -3.64 -6.88
CA GLY A 139 20.57 -2.43 -6.07
C GLY A 139 19.74 -2.70 -4.82
N ILE A 140 18.62 -3.43 -4.94
CA ILE A 140 17.76 -3.82 -3.81
C ILE A 140 18.55 -4.67 -2.80
N PHE A 141 19.30 -5.69 -3.26
CA PHE A 141 20.16 -6.50 -2.40
C PHE A 141 21.23 -5.65 -1.69
N LYS A 142 21.85 -4.69 -2.40
CA LYS A 142 22.84 -3.77 -1.80
C LYS A 142 22.23 -2.86 -0.74
N ILE A 143 21.04 -2.31 -0.98
CA ILE A 143 20.29 -1.50 0.01
C ILE A 143 19.99 -2.34 1.26
N CYS A 144 19.56 -3.59 1.10
CA CYS A 144 19.28 -4.48 2.22
C CYS A 144 20.54 -4.92 2.97
N GLN A 145 21.67 -5.06 2.27
CA GLN A 145 22.96 -5.30 2.89
C GLN A 145 23.42 -4.10 3.73
N ASP A 146 23.33 -2.90 3.17
CA ASP A 146 23.81 -1.68 3.81
C ASP A 146 22.94 -1.29 5.01
N LEU A 147 21.61 -1.35 4.89
CA LEU A 147 20.69 -1.01 5.97
C LEU A 147 20.54 -2.12 7.01
N PHE A 148 20.33 -3.36 6.59
CA PHE A 148 19.88 -4.44 7.47
C PHE A 148 20.98 -5.47 7.78
N GLY A 149 22.16 -5.35 7.17
CA GLY A 149 23.25 -6.32 7.35
C GLY A 149 22.87 -7.70 6.80
N LEU A 150 22.21 -7.74 5.64
CA LEU A 150 21.77 -8.98 4.99
C LEU A 150 22.54 -9.23 3.68
N ARG A 151 23.16 -10.40 3.55
CA ARG A 151 23.86 -10.84 2.33
C ARG A 151 23.00 -11.88 1.59
N PHE A 152 22.77 -11.67 0.30
CA PHE A 152 21.95 -12.53 -0.56
C PHE A 152 22.85 -13.31 -1.51
N GLU A 153 22.71 -14.63 -1.57
CA GLU A 153 23.53 -15.51 -2.42
C GLU A 153 22.64 -16.47 -3.21
N GLU A 154 22.77 -16.48 -4.54
CA GLU A 154 21.97 -17.35 -5.41
C GLU A 154 22.37 -18.82 -5.27
N VAL A 155 21.37 -19.69 -5.12
CA VAL A 155 21.53 -21.15 -5.04
C VAL A 155 21.41 -21.73 -6.45
N VAL A 156 22.52 -21.72 -7.18
CA VAL A 156 22.61 -22.28 -8.54
C VAL A 156 22.24 -23.76 -8.53
N GLY A 157 21.36 -24.18 -9.44
CA GLY A 157 20.91 -25.57 -9.54
C GLY A 157 19.90 -26.01 -8.49
N ALA A 158 19.23 -25.08 -7.81
CA ALA A 158 18.14 -25.38 -6.89
C ALA A 158 16.98 -26.14 -7.57
N GLU A 159 16.37 -27.08 -6.84
CA GLU A 159 15.12 -27.72 -7.25
C GLU A 159 13.95 -26.73 -7.12
N VAL A 160 13.39 -26.32 -8.26
CA VAL A 160 12.34 -25.30 -8.36
C VAL A 160 11.21 -25.74 -9.29
N TRP A 161 10.00 -25.26 -9.07
CA TRP A 161 8.81 -25.65 -9.85
C TRP A 161 8.75 -25.05 -11.27
N HIS A 162 9.61 -24.08 -11.59
CA HIS A 162 9.71 -23.50 -12.93
C HIS A 162 11.12 -22.95 -13.19
N GLN A 163 11.60 -23.06 -14.43
CA GLN A 163 12.97 -22.68 -14.83
C GLN A 163 13.35 -21.21 -14.61
N ASP A 164 12.36 -20.33 -14.39
CA ASP A 164 12.58 -18.90 -14.15
C ASP A 164 12.65 -18.54 -12.66
N VAL A 165 12.44 -19.52 -11.77
CA VAL A 165 12.46 -19.30 -10.32
C VAL A 165 13.90 -19.36 -9.84
N GLN A 166 14.42 -18.22 -9.40
CA GLN A 166 15.70 -18.12 -8.73
C GLN A 166 15.51 -18.24 -7.22
N LEU A 167 16.36 -19.05 -6.57
CA LEU A 167 16.40 -19.23 -5.11
C LEU A 167 17.62 -18.52 -4.53
N PHE A 168 17.43 -17.70 -3.49
CA PHE A 168 18.49 -17.03 -2.75
C PHE A 168 18.55 -17.52 -1.30
N SER A 169 19.76 -17.78 -0.81
CA SER A 169 20.05 -17.92 0.62
C SER A 169 20.38 -16.53 1.19
N VAL A 170 19.80 -16.20 2.35
CA VAL A 170 19.98 -14.89 2.98
C VAL A 170 20.70 -15.07 4.30
N PHE A 171 21.85 -14.43 4.44
CA PHE A 171 22.74 -14.53 5.59
C PHE A 171 22.81 -13.21 6.37
N ASP A 172 23.06 -13.29 7.66
CA ASP A 172 23.53 -12.16 8.44
C ASP A 172 24.98 -11.82 8.05
N LEU A 173 25.23 -10.56 7.70
CA LEU A 173 26.53 -10.08 7.25
C LEU A 173 27.61 -10.12 8.35
N SER A 174 27.21 -10.02 9.62
CA SER A 174 28.13 -9.94 10.76
C SER A 174 28.48 -11.30 11.36
N SER A 175 27.51 -12.21 11.46
CA SER A 175 27.71 -13.55 12.06
C SER A 175 27.89 -14.65 11.02
N GLY A 176 27.50 -14.43 9.76
CA GLY A 176 27.42 -15.47 8.73
C GLY A 176 26.24 -16.46 8.93
N GLU A 177 25.36 -16.21 9.90
CA GLU A 177 24.19 -17.06 10.19
C GLU A 177 23.20 -17.05 9.00
N LEU A 178 22.70 -18.23 8.61
CA LEU A 178 21.64 -18.34 7.60
C LEU A 178 20.31 -17.87 8.19
N MET A 179 19.89 -16.66 7.81
CA MET A 179 18.67 -16.00 8.28
C MET A 179 17.40 -16.53 7.59
N GLY A 180 17.48 -16.98 6.34
CA GLY A 180 16.32 -17.44 5.58
C GLY A 180 16.62 -17.78 4.12
N LYS A 181 15.57 -18.06 3.36
CA LYS A 181 15.61 -18.24 1.90
C LYS A 181 14.50 -17.46 1.19
N GLU A 182 14.73 -17.06 -0.05
CA GLU A 182 13.80 -16.30 -0.88
C GLU A 182 13.73 -16.86 -2.31
N ASN A 183 12.52 -16.91 -2.89
CA ASN A 183 12.27 -17.15 -4.31
C ASN A 183 11.66 -15.90 -4.98
N MET A 184 11.94 -15.63 -6.27
CA MET A 184 11.79 -14.29 -6.88
C MET A 184 10.46 -13.91 -7.59
N GLY A 185 9.98 -12.68 -7.34
CA GLY A 185 8.75 -12.09 -7.92
C GLY A 185 8.03 -10.84 -7.27
N THR A 186 6.67 -10.80 -7.18
CA THR A 186 5.68 -9.82 -6.59
C THR A 186 4.19 -10.30 -6.83
N PRO A 187 3.43 -10.98 -5.93
CA PRO A 187 3.37 -10.70 -4.50
C PRO A 187 4.16 -11.67 -3.63
N VAL A 188 4.37 -11.30 -2.36
CA VAL A 188 5.05 -12.15 -1.36
C VAL A 188 4.11 -13.13 -0.66
N LEU A 189 4.54 -14.39 -0.59
CA LEU A 189 3.96 -15.48 0.20
C LEU A 189 5.00 -16.05 1.16
N SER A 190 4.63 -16.25 2.43
CA SER A 190 5.41 -17.06 3.36
C SER A 190 5.23 -18.55 3.02
N LEU A 191 6.23 -19.19 2.39
CA LEU A 191 6.22 -20.64 2.15
C LEU A 191 6.55 -21.43 3.43
N GLN A 192 7.43 -20.89 4.27
CA GLN A 192 7.79 -21.43 5.58
C GLN A 192 7.97 -20.28 6.57
N ASN A 193 7.37 -20.41 7.76
CA ASN A 193 7.53 -19.43 8.84
C ASN A 193 8.73 -19.82 9.71
N GLY A 194 9.53 -18.83 10.13
CA GLY A 194 10.66 -19.08 11.01
C GLY A 194 10.20 -19.40 12.43
N SER A 195 10.51 -20.56 13.00
CA SER A 195 10.00 -20.96 14.33
C SER A 195 10.99 -21.82 15.10
N TRP A 196 10.77 -22.04 16.41
CA TRP A 196 11.54 -23.03 17.17
C TRP A 196 10.77 -24.35 17.24
N ILE A 197 11.40 -25.43 16.78
CA ILE A 197 10.89 -26.79 16.85
C ILE A 197 11.96 -27.63 17.57
N ASN A 198 11.64 -28.18 18.74
CA ASN A 198 12.55 -29.01 19.55
C ASN A 198 13.96 -28.40 19.70
N SER A 199 14.01 -27.14 20.13
CA SER A 199 15.24 -26.34 20.29
C SER A 199 16.06 -26.08 19.01
N THR A 200 15.56 -26.47 17.83
CA THR A 200 16.15 -26.14 16.53
C THR A 200 15.37 -25.00 15.88
N ARG A 201 16.07 -24.01 15.29
CA ARG A 201 15.42 -22.93 14.53
C ARG A 201 15.08 -23.42 13.13
N GLN A 202 13.79 -23.48 12.81
CA GLN A 202 13.30 -23.56 11.44
C GLN A 202 13.52 -22.19 10.78
N ILE A 203 14.21 -22.16 9.63
CA ILE A 203 14.45 -20.92 8.87
C ILE A 203 13.20 -20.48 8.12
N PRO A 204 12.91 -19.16 8.01
CA PRO A 204 11.85 -18.66 7.14
C PRO A 204 12.20 -18.88 5.66
N VAL A 205 11.16 -19.16 4.85
CA VAL A 205 11.24 -19.18 3.39
C VAL A 205 10.15 -18.27 2.84
N ALA A 206 10.54 -17.28 2.05
CA ALA A 206 9.64 -16.37 1.34
C ALA A 206 9.59 -16.70 -0.16
N LEU A 207 8.47 -16.36 -0.80
CA LEU A 207 8.28 -16.42 -2.24
C LEU A 207 7.62 -15.12 -2.72
N LEU A 208 8.39 -14.32 -3.44
CA LEU A 208 7.99 -13.16 -4.24
C LEU A 208 7.49 -13.81 -5.61
N ILE A 209 6.32 -13.49 -6.24
CA ILE A 209 5.85 -14.09 -7.57
C ILE A 209 5.49 -13.05 -8.70
N SER A 210 6.36 -12.65 -9.65
CA SER A 210 6.14 -11.39 -10.45
C SER A 210 5.82 -11.58 -11.93
N GLN A 211 5.27 -10.50 -12.50
CA GLN A 211 5.11 -10.24 -13.92
C GLN A 211 6.15 -9.22 -14.43
N LEU A 212 7.42 -9.31 -13.98
CA LEU A 212 8.51 -8.53 -14.57
C LEU A 212 8.75 -8.99 -16.01
N GLN A 213 9.11 -8.06 -16.90
CA GLN A 213 9.49 -8.44 -18.27
C GLN A 213 10.82 -9.21 -18.23
N LYS A 214 10.87 -10.35 -18.93
CA LYS A 214 12.11 -11.09 -19.13
C LYS A 214 12.99 -10.40 -20.15
N GLU A 215 14.24 -10.84 -20.19
CA GLU A 215 15.12 -10.63 -21.33
C GLU A 215 14.55 -11.28 -22.59
N VAL A 216 14.58 -10.55 -23.71
CA VAL A 216 14.14 -11.02 -25.04
C VAL A 216 15.20 -10.57 -26.05
N ASP A 217 15.66 -11.49 -26.89
CA ASP A 217 16.68 -11.26 -27.93
C ASP A 217 17.95 -10.54 -27.42
N GLY A 218 18.43 -10.91 -26.23
CA GLY A 218 19.62 -10.32 -25.60
C GLY A 218 19.42 -8.90 -25.05
N ARG A 219 18.16 -8.44 -24.90
CA ARG A 219 17.82 -7.12 -24.32
C ARG A 219 17.18 -7.31 -22.96
N PRO A 220 17.77 -6.80 -21.87
CA PRO A 220 17.24 -7.01 -20.52
C PRO A 220 15.84 -6.39 -20.37
N GLY A 221 15.00 -7.04 -19.57
CA GLY A 221 13.70 -6.49 -19.18
C GLY A 221 13.86 -5.14 -18.48
N LEU A 222 13.14 -4.13 -18.95
CA LEU A 222 13.19 -2.76 -18.42
C LEU A 222 11.99 -2.48 -17.53
N LEU A 223 12.25 -1.99 -16.32
CA LEU A 223 11.21 -1.65 -15.35
C LEU A 223 10.87 -0.16 -15.40
N ARG A 224 9.60 0.21 -15.25
CA ARG A 224 9.24 1.60 -14.96
C ARG A 224 9.56 1.92 -13.51
N PHE A 225 9.76 3.19 -13.18
CA PHE A 225 9.98 3.62 -11.79
C PHE A 225 8.91 3.11 -10.82
N SER A 226 7.63 3.07 -11.21
CA SER A 226 6.56 2.50 -10.38
C SER A 226 6.65 0.99 -10.17
N GLU A 227 7.28 0.25 -11.09
CA GLU A 227 7.55 -1.18 -10.93
C GLU A 227 8.77 -1.42 -10.03
N VAL A 228 9.78 -0.53 -10.09
CA VAL A 228 10.90 -0.51 -9.13
C VAL A 228 10.41 -0.23 -7.71
N VAL A 229 9.56 0.78 -7.53
CA VAL A 229 8.96 1.11 -6.22
C VAL A 229 8.11 -0.05 -5.69
N ASN A 230 7.29 -0.68 -6.54
CA ASN A 230 6.52 -1.86 -6.13
C ASN A 230 7.43 -3.05 -5.77
N LEU A 231 8.50 -3.29 -6.53
CA LEU A 231 9.44 -4.38 -6.25
C LEU A 231 10.17 -4.16 -4.91
N LEU A 232 10.60 -2.93 -4.63
CA LEU A 232 11.19 -2.55 -3.34
C LEU A 232 10.19 -2.68 -2.18
N HIS A 233 8.91 -2.33 -2.41
CA HIS A 233 7.83 -2.53 -1.45
C HIS A 233 7.66 -4.01 -1.07
N GLU A 234 7.52 -4.88 -2.07
CA GLU A 234 7.37 -6.33 -1.84
C GLU A 234 8.63 -6.92 -1.17
N PHE A 235 9.82 -6.45 -1.54
CA PHE A 235 11.07 -6.85 -0.89
C PHE A 235 11.12 -6.45 0.60
N GLY A 236 10.46 -5.34 0.97
CA GLY A 236 10.25 -4.96 2.37
C GLY A 236 9.52 -6.04 3.18
N HIS A 237 8.51 -6.69 2.60
CA HIS A 237 7.84 -7.83 3.22
C HIS A 237 8.76 -9.04 3.38
N VAL A 238 9.62 -9.32 2.39
CA VAL A 238 10.60 -10.43 2.50
C VAL A 238 11.61 -10.15 3.61
N VAL A 239 12.20 -8.96 3.64
CA VAL A 239 13.13 -8.55 4.71
C VAL A 239 12.46 -8.66 6.08
N HIS A 240 11.19 -8.27 6.21
CA HIS A 240 10.41 -8.45 7.43
C HIS A 240 10.26 -9.93 7.80
N HIS A 241 9.82 -10.78 6.87
CA HIS A 241 9.63 -12.22 7.08
C HIS A 241 10.94 -12.95 7.46
N ILE A 242 12.06 -12.58 6.82
CA ILE A 242 13.38 -13.17 7.08
C ILE A 242 13.98 -12.67 8.40
N CYS A 243 13.78 -11.40 8.76
CA CYS A 243 14.31 -10.85 10.00
C CYS A 243 13.49 -11.25 11.25
N ASN A 244 12.28 -11.77 11.07
CA ASN A 244 11.37 -12.13 12.15
C ASN A 244 11.93 -13.29 13.02
N ARG A 245 12.12 -13.02 14.30
CA ARG A 245 12.67 -13.95 15.30
C ARG A 245 11.62 -14.49 16.28
N ALA A 246 10.33 -14.22 16.04
CA ALA A 246 9.26 -14.69 16.91
C ALA A 246 9.31 -16.24 17.08
N PRO A 247 9.01 -16.76 18.28
CA PRO A 247 9.30 -18.17 18.57
C PRO A 247 8.27 -19.14 18.02
N PHE A 248 7.00 -18.73 17.95
CA PHE A 248 5.89 -19.54 17.45
C PHE A 248 5.54 -19.19 16.01
N ALA A 249 5.31 -20.20 15.16
CA ALA A 249 4.98 -20.06 13.74
C ALA A 249 3.77 -19.14 13.45
N ARG A 250 2.86 -18.95 14.41
CA ARG A 250 1.72 -18.02 14.33
C ARG A 250 2.13 -16.55 14.25
N PHE A 251 3.24 -16.18 14.90
CA PHE A 251 3.70 -14.78 15.02
C PHE A 251 4.86 -14.44 14.08
N SER A 252 5.38 -15.44 13.36
CA SER A 252 6.59 -15.35 12.54
C SER A 252 6.37 -15.43 11.02
N GLY A 253 5.12 -15.32 10.56
CA GLY A 253 4.78 -15.11 9.17
C GLY A 253 4.21 -13.71 8.92
N LEU A 254 3.94 -13.37 7.66
CA LEU A 254 3.36 -12.09 7.23
C LEU A 254 1.92 -11.82 7.73
N ARG A 255 1.36 -12.69 8.59
CA ARG A 255 0.07 -12.49 9.28
C ARG A 255 0.22 -11.59 10.50
N LEU A 256 0.87 -10.46 10.31
CA LEU A 256 0.90 -9.37 11.26
C LEU A 256 -0.46 -8.64 11.24
N ASP A 257 -0.64 -7.72 12.18
CA ASP A 257 -1.71 -6.75 12.11
C ASP A 257 -1.64 -5.99 10.78
N PRO A 258 -2.69 -6.00 9.92
CA PRO A 258 -2.58 -5.37 8.62
C PRO A 258 -2.48 -3.84 8.67
N ASP A 259 -2.80 -3.20 9.79
CA ASP A 259 -2.54 -1.76 10.02
C ASP A 259 -1.03 -1.45 10.15
N PHE A 260 -0.24 -2.48 10.47
CA PHE A 260 1.21 -2.44 10.65
C PHE A 260 1.97 -3.12 9.49
N VAL A 261 1.43 -4.21 8.92
CA VAL A 261 2.05 -4.91 7.78
C VAL A 261 2.10 -4.02 6.55
N GLU A 262 1.07 -3.19 6.35
CA GLU A 262 0.99 -2.26 5.23
C GLU A 262 1.86 -1.01 5.44
N ILE A 263 2.59 -0.81 6.56
CA ILE A 263 3.40 0.41 6.80
C ILE A 263 4.21 0.84 5.55
N PRO A 264 4.71 -0.10 4.72
CA PRO A 264 5.29 0.20 3.40
C PRO A 264 4.36 0.56 2.20
N SER A 265 3.02 0.70 2.29
CA SER A 265 2.05 0.82 1.16
C SER A 265 0.73 1.59 1.48
N LEU A 266 0.14 2.29 0.48
CA LEU A 266 -0.57 3.59 0.64
C LEU A 266 -2.02 3.75 0.04
N LEU A 267 -3.11 4.16 0.76
CA LEU A 267 -4.24 5.05 0.27
C LEU A 267 -5.45 5.27 1.25
N LEU A 268 -6.20 6.38 1.03
CA LEU A 268 -7.19 7.04 1.91
C LEU A 268 -8.70 6.78 1.67
N GLU A 269 -9.26 7.26 0.54
CA GLU A 269 -10.72 7.51 0.36
C GLU A 269 -11.59 6.28 0.66
N ASN A 270 -11.16 5.14 0.11
CA ASN A 270 -11.74 3.82 0.31
C ASN A 270 -11.92 3.44 1.78
N GLY A 271 -11.07 3.96 2.69
CA GLY A 271 -11.15 3.73 4.13
C GLY A 271 -12.38 4.34 4.79
N LEU A 272 -12.72 5.60 4.47
CA LEU A 272 -13.88 6.28 5.08
C LEU A 272 -15.20 5.60 4.72
N PHE A 273 -15.40 5.27 3.44
CA PHE A 273 -16.59 4.56 2.99
C PHE A 273 -16.71 3.18 3.66
N ASP A 274 -15.62 2.40 3.64
CA ASP A 274 -15.56 1.05 4.19
C ASP A 274 -15.78 1.00 5.72
N GLN A 275 -15.31 2.00 6.47
CA GLN A 275 -15.66 2.12 7.89
C GLN A 275 -17.17 2.37 8.08
N ILE A 276 -17.76 3.35 7.38
CA ILE A 276 -19.16 3.75 7.64
C ILE A 276 -20.14 2.61 7.35
N ILE A 277 -19.98 1.88 6.24
CA ILE A 277 -20.86 0.75 5.92
C ILE A 277 -20.75 -0.41 6.93
N HIS A 278 -19.61 -0.55 7.60
CA HIS A 278 -19.37 -1.60 8.60
C HIS A 278 -19.57 -1.13 10.05
N SER A 279 -19.71 0.18 10.29
CA SER A 279 -20.10 0.77 11.59
C SER A 279 -21.60 1.07 11.70
N THR A 280 -22.33 1.17 10.59
CA THR A 280 -23.76 1.57 10.56
C THR A 280 -24.63 0.56 9.80
N GLU A 281 -25.86 0.33 10.26
CA GLU A 281 -26.84 -0.52 9.58
C GLU A 281 -27.71 0.28 8.60
N ASN A 282 -28.18 -0.40 7.53
CA ASN A 282 -29.14 0.14 6.55
C ASN A 282 -28.72 1.47 5.89
N VAL A 283 -27.45 1.56 5.51
CA VAL A 283 -26.87 2.72 4.81
C VAL A 283 -27.28 2.72 3.34
N ASP A 284 -27.83 3.83 2.85
CA ASP A 284 -27.92 4.09 1.40
C ASP A 284 -26.51 4.28 0.83
N MET A 285 -25.99 3.25 0.17
CA MET A 285 -24.65 3.30 -0.43
C MET A 285 -24.53 4.36 -1.53
N ASN A 286 -25.60 4.66 -2.28
CA ASN A 286 -25.58 5.68 -3.33
C ASN A 286 -25.50 7.08 -2.71
N GLY A 287 -26.35 7.36 -1.73
CA GLY A 287 -26.34 8.61 -0.98
C GLY A 287 -25.04 8.83 -0.23
N LEU A 288 -24.51 7.78 0.42
CA LEU A 288 -23.23 7.83 1.12
C LEU A 288 -22.08 8.14 0.16
N PHE A 289 -21.97 7.45 -0.98
CA PHE A 289 -20.92 7.75 -1.95
C PHE A 289 -21.03 9.16 -2.52
N LYS A 290 -22.24 9.62 -2.88
CA LYS A 290 -22.45 11.00 -3.35
C LYS A 290 -22.01 12.04 -2.32
N HIS A 291 -22.33 11.83 -1.04
CA HIS A 291 -21.94 12.71 0.05
C HIS A 291 -20.43 12.70 0.31
N LEU A 292 -19.85 11.51 0.51
CA LEU A 292 -18.42 11.35 0.81
C LEU A 292 -17.53 11.78 -0.35
N HIS A 293 -17.85 11.40 -1.59
CA HIS A 293 -17.06 11.78 -2.77
C HIS A 293 -16.97 13.30 -2.89
N SER A 294 -18.09 14.02 -2.71
CA SER A 294 -18.07 15.49 -2.73
C SER A 294 -17.28 16.10 -1.57
N LYS A 295 -17.26 15.47 -0.38
CA LYS A 295 -16.47 15.95 0.78
C LYS A 295 -14.97 15.68 0.59
N VAL A 296 -14.59 14.50 0.13
CA VAL A 296 -13.20 14.04 -0.01
C VAL A 296 -12.54 14.60 -1.29
N MET A 297 -13.26 14.61 -2.41
CA MET A 297 -12.77 15.14 -3.70
C MET A 297 -13.01 16.65 -3.86
N LEU A 298 -13.00 17.41 -2.75
CA LEU A 298 -12.99 18.88 -2.75
C LEU A 298 -14.10 19.53 -3.60
N GLY A 299 -15.32 19.02 -3.45
CA GLY A 299 -16.50 19.47 -4.19
C GLY A 299 -16.62 18.95 -5.62
N LEU A 300 -15.75 18.05 -6.09
CA LEU A 300 -15.96 17.35 -7.36
C LEU A 300 -17.15 16.38 -7.22
N PRO A 301 -18.21 16.53 -8.04
CA PRO A 301 -19.35 15.63 -8.00
C PRO A 301 -18.96 14.24 -8.54
N MET A 302 -19.62 13.22 -8.01
CA MET A 302 -19.55 11.87 -8.58
C MET A 302 -20.24 11.85 -9.96
N LEU A 303 -19.72 11.04 -10.89
CA LEU A 303 -20.31 10.92 -12.24
C LEU A 303 -21.73 10.36 -12.19
N GLU A 304 -22.63 10.99 -12.94
CA GLU A 304 -24.06 10.67 -12.92
C GLU A 304 -24.36 9.26 -13.44
N GLY A 305 -25.19 8.54 -12.70
CA GLY A 305 -25.52 7.15 -12.99
C GLY A 305 -24.33 6.21 -12.89
N THR A 306 -23.33 6.51 -12.04
CA THR A 306 -22.31 5.55 -11.61
C THR A 306 -22.53 5.17 -10.15
N ASN A 307 -22.06 3.99 -9.73
CA ASN A 307 -21.98 3.63 -8.32
C ASN A 307 -20.67 2.87 -8.04
N PRO A 308 -19.65 3.53 -7.47
CA PRO A 308 -18.38 2.87 -7.13
C PRO A 308 -18.51 1.62 -6.25
N ALA A 309 -19.54 1.52 -5.40
CA ALA A 309 -19.77 0.37 -4.54
C ALA A 309 -19.93 -0.95 -5.31
N SER A 310 -20.52 -0.93 -6.51
CA SER A 310 -20.73 -2.14 -7.33
C SER A 310 -19.40 -2.75 -7.81
N CYS A 311 -18.36 -1.92 -7.88
CA CYS A 311 -17.06 -2.23 -8.46
C CYS A 311 -15.93 -2.29 -7.42
N PHE A 312 -16.25 -2.27 -6.12
CA PHE A 312 -15.26 -2.14 -5.06
C PHE A 312 -15.08 -3.44 -4.26
N PRO A 313 -14.19 -4.37 -4.70
CA PRO A 313 -14.10 -5.70 -4.09
C PRO A 313 -13.49 -5.73 -2.68
N ARG A 314 -12.77 -4.68 -2.26
CA ARG A 314 -12.08 -4.66 -0.96
C ARG A 314 -13.03 -4.60 0.24
N THR A 315 -14.21 -3.96 0.09
CA THR A 315 -15.28 -4.01 1.10
C THR A 315 -16.02 -5.34 1.13
N ALA A 316 -15.80 -6.21 0.13
CA ALA A 316 -16.48 -7.50 0.02
C ALA A 316 -15.58 -8.68 0.41
N ILE A 317 -14.27 -8.62 0.17
CA ILE A 317 -13.34 -9.76 0.34
C ILE A 317 -11.98 -9.29 0.92
N GLY A 318 -11.67 -9.75 2.13
CA GLY A 318 -10.33 -9.76 2.75
C GLY A 318 -9.79 -8.45 3.32
N TYR A 319 -10.48 -7.32 3.13
CA TYR A 319 -10.08 -5.98 3.62
C TYR A 319 -11.26 -5.22 4.25
N GLU A 320 -12.26 -5.94 4.75
CA GLU A 320 -13.58 -5.38 5.06
C GLU A 320 -13.58 -4.72 6.43
N ALA A 321 -13.96 -3.44 6.49
CA ALA A 321 -13.71 -2.52 7.60
C ALA A 321 -12.21 -2.28 7.88
N THR A 322 -11.33 -2.44 6.89
CA THR A 322 -9.88 -2.28 7.04
C THR A 322 -9.23 -1.61 5.82
N CYS A 323 -10.00 -0.93 4.97
CA CYS A 323 -9.44 -0.20 3.83
C CYS A 323 -8.60 1.04 4.26
N TYR A 324 -8.70 1.48 5.51
CA TYR A 324 -7.87 2.54 6.09
C TYR A 324 -6.45 2.11 6.44
N SER A 325 -6.21 0.80 6.68
CA SER A 325 -4.93 0.26 7.15
C SER A 325 -3.77 0.76 6.28
N ARG A 326 -4.03 0.89 4.99
CA ARG A 326 -3.09 1.34 3.95
C ARG A 326 -2.64 2.80 4.12
N ILE A 327 -3.50 3.75 4.51
CA ILE A 327 -3.01 5.12 4.82
C ILE A 327 -2.42 5.20 6.23
N TRP A 328 -3.05 4.52 7.20
CA TRP A 328 -2.57 4.43 8.59
C TRP A 328 -1.08 4.12 8.64
N SER A 329 -0.76 3.12 7.85
CA SER A 329 0.55 2.65 7.48
C SER A 329 1.49 3.69 6.82
N GLU A 330 1.12 4.27 5.67
CA GLU A 330 1.92 5.29 4.95
C GLU A 330 2.36 6.43 5.89
N VAL A 331 1.44 6.86 6.75
CA VAL A 331 1.64 8.00 7.65
C VAL A 331 2.70 7.70 8.70
N PHE A 332 2.71 6.49 9.26
CA PHE A 332 3.72 6.09 10.25
C PHE A 332 5.06 5.72 9.61
N ALA A 333 5.08 5.23 8.36
CA ALA A 333 6.32 5.11 7.59
C ALA A 333 6.98 6.48 7.34
N ALA A 334 6.19 7.50 7.01
CA ALA A 334 6.70 8.87 6.83
C ALA A 334 7.32 9.43 8.12
N ASP A 335 6.72 9.13 9.28
CA ASP A 335 7.24 9.53 10.60
C ASP A 335 8.54 8.79 10.98
N ILE A 336 8.59 7.47 10.76
CA ILE A 336 9.81 6.66 10.89
C ILE A 336 10.94 7.21 10.02
N PHE A 337 10.67 7.46 8.73
CA PHE A 337 11.65 7.98 7.80
C PHE A 337 12.13 9.37 8.23
N ALA A 338 11.22 10.29 8.56
CA ALA A 338 11.54 11.64 9.01
C ALA A 338 12.42 11.67 10.26
N MET A 339 12.12 10.81 11.24
CA MET A 339 12.80 10.79 12.53
C MET A 339 14.13 10.02 12.55
N LYS A 340 14.31 9.00 11.69
CA LYS A 340 15.44 8.06 11.78
C LYS A 340 16.35 8.00 10.55
N PHE A 341 15.84 8.36 9.37
CA PHE A 341 16.54 8.17 8.10
C PHE A 341 16.69 9.44 7.25
N ARG A 342 15.92 10.52 7.51
CA ARG A 342 15.95 11.77 6.71
C ARG A 342 17.35 12.42 6.62
N GLY A 343 18.15 12.33 7.68
CA GLY A 343 19.51 12.91 7.71
C GLY A 343 20.57 12.06 6.99
N ASP A 344 20.38 10.75 6.96
CA ASP A 344 21.23 9.79 6.25
C ASP A 344 20.39 8.54 5.95
N ILE A 345 20.01 8.39 4.67
CA ILE A 345 19.13 7.32 4.20
C ILE A 345 19.80 5.96 4.14
N PHE A 346 21.14 5.89 4.31
CA PHE A 346 21.92 4.66 4.33
C PHE A 346 22.57 4.40 5.70
N ASN A 347 22.04 5.02 6.76
CA ASN A 347 22.54 4.85 8.12
C ASN A 347 22.34 3.39 8.61
N GLN A 348 23.39 2.59 8.51
CA GLN A 348 23.38 1.18 8.90
C GLN A 348 23.01 0.98 10.37
N ASN A 349 23.41 1.88 11.27
CA ASN A 349 23.05 1.77 12.69
C ASN A 349 21.53 1.94 12.89
N ALA A 350 20.90 2.89 12.20
CA ALA A 350 19.45 3.06 12.21
C ALA A 350 18.72 1.87 11.57
N GLY A 351 19.24 1.33 10.46
CA GLY A 351 18.69 0.15 9.78
C GLY A 351 18.79 -1.14 10.62
N ILE A 352 19.92 -1.40 11.27
CA ILE A 352 20.09 -2.52 12.21
C ILE A 352 19.21 -2.33 13.45
N HIS A 353 19.06 -1.10 13.96
CA HIS A 353 18.13 -0.82 15.06
C HIS A 353 16.68 -1.11 14.65
N PHE A 354 16.26 -0.70 13.45
CA PHE A 354 14.94 -1.00 12.89
C PHE A 354 14.72 -2.50 12.69
N ARG A 355 15.70 -3.22 12.13
CA ARG A 355 15.68 -4.69 12.00
C ARG A 355 15.44 -5.37 13.36
N ASN A 356 16.15 -4.93 14.40
CA ASN A 356 16.08 -5.57 15.73
C ASN A 356 14.87 -5.14 16.56
N LYS A 357 14.36 -3.91 16.40
CA LYS A 357 13.25 -3.37 17.20
C LYS A 357 11.89 -3.50 16.53
N VAL A 358 11.83 -3.39 15.21
CA VAL A 358 10.56 -3.36 14.45
C VAL A 358 10.31 -4.67 13.71
N LEU A 359 11.30 -5.21 13.00
CA LEU A 359 11.11 -6.43 12.19
C LEU A 359 11.24 -7.73 13.00
N ALA A 360 12.23 -7.82 13.88
CA ALA A 360 12.53 -9.04 14.63
C ALA A 360 11.43 -9.50 15.60
N PRO A 361 10.64 -8.64 16.28
CA PRO A 361 9.56 -9.10 17.15
C PRO A 361 8.40 -9.77 16.40
N GLY A 362 8.17 -9.40 15.14
CA GLY A 362 7.01 -9.88 14.39
C GLY A 362 5.70 -9.62 15.12
N GLY A 363 4.79 -10.59 15.09
CA GLY A 363 3.50 -10.52 15.76
C GLY A 363 3.53 -10.86 17.25
N ALA A 364 4.71 -10.92 17.88
CA ALA A 364 4.87 -11.31 19.28
C ALA A 364 4.80 -10.13 20.27
N LYS A 365 4.67 -8.89 19.79
CA LYS A 365 4.47 -7.66 20.56
C LYS A 365 3.35 -6.82 19.95
N ASP A 366 2.80 -5.87 20.70
CA ASP A 366 1.80 -4.94 20.14
C ASP A 366 2.48 -3.96 19.16
N PRO A 367 1.91 -3.71 17.96
CA PRO A 367 2.47 -2.79 16.98
C PRO A 367 2.72 -1.36 17.49
N LEU A 368 1.87 -0.85 18.37
CA LEU A 368 2.02 0.50 18.91
C LEU A 368 3.18 0.56 19.90
N GLU A 369 3.33 -0.45 20.77
CA GLU A 369 4.50 -0.59 21.64
C GLU A 369 5.80 -0.63 20.82
N ILE A 370 5.84 -1.44 19.75
CA ILE A 370 7.00 -1.53 18.84
C ILE A 370 7.38 -0.16 18.27
N LEU A 371 6.41 0.60 17.73
CA LEU A 371 6.69 1.88 17.11
C LEU A 371 7.04 2.95 18.13
N SER A 372 6.34 3.01 19.28
CA SER A 372 6.58 3.99 20.32
C SER A 372 7.95 3.79 20.98
N ASP A 373 8.36 2.54 21.24
CA ASP A 373 9.73 2.20 21.67
C ASP A 373 10.78 2.66 20.65
N PHE A 374 10.54 2.40 19.36
CA PHE A 374 11.51 2.70 18.30
C PHE A 374 11.62 4.21 18.03
N LEU A 375 10.50 4.94 18.02
CA LEU A 375 10.47 6.40 17.83
C LEU A 375 10.89 7.17 19.09
N GLY A 376 10.69 6.59 20.28
CA GLY A 376 10.83 7.27 21.58
C GLY A 376 9.61 8.13 21.95
N ARG A 377 8.51 7.99 21.21
CA ARG A 377 7.21 8.67 21.38
C ARG A 377 6.15 7.96 20.53
N GLU A 378 4.88 8.22 20.81
CA GLU A 378 3.77 7.81 19.94
C GLU A 378 3.97 8.30 18.48
N PRO A 379 3.57 7.49 17.48
CA PRO A 379 3.59 7.89 16.07
C PRO A 379 2.76 9.15 15.78
N SER A 380 3.23 9.98 14.85
CA SER A 380 2.62 11.27 14.51
C SER A 380 2.32 11.37 13.02
N ILE A 381 1.25 12.10 12.67
CA ILE A 381 0.91 12.38 11.27
C ILE A 381 1.75 13.51 10.65
N GLN A 382 2.49 14.27 11.46
CA GLN A 382 3.07 15.55 11.03
C GLN A 382 4.06 15.37 9.87
N ALA A 383 4.97 14.40 9.97
CA ALA A 383 5.95 14.10 8.93
C ALA A 383 5.31 13.78 7.57
N PHE A 384 4.16 13.11 7.60
CA PHE A 384 3.37 12.83 6.41
C PHE A 384 2.77 14.11 5.82
N VAL A 385 2.08 14.90 6.65
CA VAL A 385 1.47 16.18 6.24
C VAL A 385 2.54 17.10 5.63
N ASP A 386 3.68 17.27 6.30
CA ASP A 386 4.80 18.07 5.81
C ASP A 386 5.28 17.58 4.44
N SER A 387 5.42 16.26 4.24
CA SER A 387 5.90 15.69 2.97
C SER A 387 4.97 16.00 1.79
N LYS A 388 3.66 16.09 2.00
CA LYS A 388 2.69 16.42 0.94
C LYS A 388 2.56 17.95 0.78
N ALA A 389 2.56 18.71 1.87
CA ALA A 389 2.38 20.16 1.83
C ALA A 389 3.52 20.92 1.12
N HIS A 390 4.75 20.40 1.14
CA HIS A 390 5.92 21.00 0.50
C HIS A 390 6.17 20.50 -0.94
N SER A 391 5.22 19.79 -1.56
CA SER A 391 5.35 19.21 -2.92
C SER A 391 4.81 20.10 -4.05
N VAL A 392 4.55 21.40 -3.80
CA VAL A 392 3.93 22.36 -4.74
C VAL A 392 4.97 23.29 -5.37
#